data_AF-A0A345JP90-F1
#
_entry.id   AF-A0A345JP90-F1
#
_cell.length_a   1.000
_cell.length_b   1.000
_cell.length_c   1.000
_cell.angle_alpha   90.00
_cell.angle_beta   90.00
_cell.angle_gamma   90.00
#
_symmetry.space_group_name_H-M   'P 1'
#
loop_
_entity.id
_entity.type
_entity.pdbx_description
1 polymer ?
#
loop_
_entity_poly.entity_id
_entity_poly.type
_entity_poly.pdbx_seq_one_letter_code
_entity_poly.pdbx_strand_id
1 'polypeptide(L)'
;MDLIIYFSGTGEDEITSTKNSKKEWSTPNKNNCLTCKTKVSMNHRHHCRICGLGHFCDCCAPKRQYFDKLRICQSCDKEYNNYEDELNTSI
;
A
#
# COMPACT_ATOMS: atom_id res chain seq x y z
N MET A 1 29.27 48.53 -4.86
CA MET A 1 28.45 48.54 -3.63
C MET A 1 27.81 47.17 -3.58
N ASP A 2 28.45 46.25 -2.87
CA ASP A 2 28.07 44.84 -2.91
C ASP A 2 26.97 44.58 -1.88
N LEU A 3 25.83 44.12 -2.38
CA LEU A 3 24.66 43.80 -1.56
C LEU A 3 24.83 42.39 -0.99
N ILE A 4 25.26 42.28 0.26
CA ILE A 4 25.33 40.99 0.97
C ILE A 4 23.95 40.71 1.57
N ILE A 5 23.26 39.70 1.06
CA ILE A 5 21.98 39.24 1.61
C ILE A 5 22.26 38.14 2.64
N TYR A 6 22.00 38.43 3.92
CA TYR A 6 22.02 37.44 5.00
C TYR A 6 20.65 36.77 5.12
N PHE A 7 20.60 35.45 4.96
CA PHE A 7 19.42 34.64 5.26
C PHE A 7 19.59 33.95 6.62
N SER A 8 18.95 34.51 7.65
CA SER A 8 18.80 33.87 8.96
C SER A 8 17.55 32.99 8.95
N GLY A 9 17.65 31.79 8.37
CA GLY A 9 16.58 30.80 8.39
C GLY A 9 16.76 29.84 9.56
N THR A 10 16.07 30.07 10.69
CA THR A 10 15.80 29.04 11.69
C THR A 10 14.63 28.19 11.22
N GLY A 11 14.91 27.24 10.32
CA GLY A 11 13.92 26.28 9.83
C GLY A 11 13.72 25.15 10.84
N GLU A 12 12.97 25.42 11.91
CA GLU A 12 12.38 24.38 12.76
C GLU A 12 11.02 23.97 12.17
N ASP A 13 11.04 23.44 10.95
CA ASP A 13 9.90 22.70 10.45
C ASP A 13 10.20 21.22 10.66
N GLU A 14 9.59 20.65 11.70
CA GLU A 14 9.47 19.21 11.92
C GLU A 14 8.73 18.60 10.71
N ILE A 15 9.47 18.37 9.63
CA ILE A 15 9.06 17.46 8.58
C ILE A 15 9.07 16.09 9.24
N THR A 16 7.92 15.69 9.76
CA THR A 16 7.56 14.29 9.97
C THR A 16 7.59 13.62 8.60
N SER A 17 8.81 13.33 8.16
CA SER A 17 9.12 12.56 6.98
C SER A 17 8.61 11.16 7.29
N THR A 18 7.32 10.96 7.06
CA THR A 18 6.68 9.66 6.95
C THR A 18 7.42 8.98 5.82
N LYS A 19 8.44 8.23 6.24
CA LYS A 19 9.39 7.55 5.38
C LYS A 19 8.59 6.83 4.31
N ASN A 20 8.70 7.33 3.09
CA ASN A 20 8.24 6.68 1.89
C ASN A 20 9.21 5.53 1.61
N SER A 21 9.39 4.64 2.58
CA SER A 21 10.12 3.39 2.44
C SER A 21 9.31 2.57 1.46
N LYS A 22 9.81 2.47 0.23
CA LYS A 22 9.36 1.49 -0.76
C LYS A 22 9.09 0.19 -0.02
N LYS A 23 7.82 -0.20 0.07
CA LYS A 23 7.36 -1.37 0.82
C LYS A 23 8.06 -2.59 0.21
N GLU A 24 9.15 -3.00 0.86
CA GLU A 24 9.90 -4.17 0.45
C GLU A 24 8.96 -5.37 0.49
N TRP A 25 8.92 -6.13 -0.60
CA TRP A 25 8.03 -7.29 -0.70
C TRP A 25 8.53 -8.38 0.25
N SER A 26 8.02 -8.35 1.48
CA SER A 26 8.39 -9.31 2.52
C SER A 26 7.40 -10.46 2.58
N THR A 27 7.92 -11.68 2.49
CA THR A 27 7.14 -12.93 2.56
C THR A 27 7.60 -13.79 3.74
N PRO A 28 7.11 -13.51 4.97
CA PRO A 28 7.51 -14.29 6.15
C PRO A 28 6.95 -15.73 6.13
N ASN A 29 5.80 -15.97 5.50
CA ASN A 29 5.17 -17.30 5.42
C ASN A 29 5.37 -17.93 4.04
N LYS A 30 6.15 -19.01 4.01
CA LYS A 30 6.70 -19.60 2.77
C LYS A 30 5.67 -20.22 1.83
N ASN A 31 4.42 -20.44 2.22
CA ASN A 31 3.42 -21.10 1.37
C ASN A 31 1.96 -20.89 1.79
N ASN A 32 1.64 -19.92 2.66
CA ASN A 32 0.29 -19.79 3.20
C ASN A 32 -0.31 -18.45 2.82
N CYS A 33 -1.59 -18.46 2.48
CA CYS A 33 -2.32 -17.22 2.27
C CYS A 33 -2.33 -16.43 3.58
N LEU A 34 -1.97 -15.15 3.54
CA LEU A 34 -1.95 -14.30 4.72
C LEU A 34 -3.35 -14.10 5.32
N THR A 35 -4.40 -14.14 4.49
CA THR A 35 -5.79 -13.93 4.91
C THR A 35 -6.44 -15.23 5.40
N CYS A 36 -6.60 -16.23 4.52
CA CYS A 36 -7.31 -17.46 4.85
C CYS A 36 -6.43 -18.57 5.44
N LYS A 37 -5.11 -18.35 5.56
CA LYS A 37 -4.11 -19.31 6.05
C LYS A 37 -4.00 -20.62 5.26
N THR A 38 -4.78 -20.79 4.19
CA THR A 38 -4.73 -21.95 3.29
C THR A 38 -3.35 -22.07 2.65
N LYS A 39 -2.87 -23.30 2.48
CA LYS A 39 -1.64 -23.58 1.77
C LYS A 39 -1.83 -23.24 0.28
N VAL A 40 -0.95 -22.40 -0.24
CA VAL A 40 -0.93 -21.92 -1.62
C VAL A 40 0.30 -22.52 -2.30
N SER A 41 0.08 -23.23 -3.40
CA SER A 41 1.16 -23.70 -4.26
C SER A 41 1.90 -22.52 -4.89
N MET A 42 3.20 -22.68 -5.19
CA MET A 42 4.03 -21.60 -5.76
C MET A 42 3.38 -20.91 -6.97
N ASN A 43 2.72 -21.68 -7.86
CA ASN A 43 2.06 -21.16 -9.07
C ASN A 43 0.82 -20.30 -8.79
N HIS A 44 0.23 -20.39 -7.60
CA HIS A 44 -0.98 -19.66 -7.21
C HIS A 44 -0.71 -18.60 -6.14
N ARG A 45 0.56 -18.27 -5.88
CA ARG A 45 0.91 -17.22 -4.93
C ARG A 45 0.77 -15.85 -5.58
N HIS A 46 0.02 -14.99 -4.94
CA HIS A 46 -0.19 -13.62 -5.39
C HIS A 46 0.22 -12.63 -4.32
N HIS A 47 0.78 -11.50 -4.74
CA HIS A 47 1.08 -10.38 -3.86
C HIS A 47 0.04 -9.29 -4.12
N CYS A 48 -0.37 -8.59 -3.07
CA CYS A 48 -1.21 -7.41 -3.21
C CYS A 48 -0.36 -6.27 -3.80
N ARG A 49 -0.83 -5.62 -4.86
CA ARG A 49 -0.08 -4.52 -5.49
C ARG A 49 -0.06 -3.24 -4.66
N ILE A 50 -1.02 -3.07 -3.74
CA ILE A 50 -1.11 -1.91 -2.85
C ILE A 50 -0.16 -2.08 -1.66
N CYS A 51 -0.33 -3.14 -0.88
CA CYS A 51 0.47 -3.31 0.33
C CYS A 51 1.81 -4.02 0.11
N GLY A 52 1.95 -4.82 -0.97
CA GLY A 52 3.17 -5.59 -1.23
C GLY A 52 3.48 -6.70 -0.22
N LEU A 53 2.57 -6.98 0.72
CA LEU A 53 2.82 -7.88 1.85
C LEU A 53 2.33 -9.29 1.57
N GLY A 54 3.17 -10.29 1.85
CA GLY A 54 2.78 -11.69 1.98
C GLY A 54 2.27 -12.36 0.69
N HIS A 55 1.88 -13.63 0.82
CA HIS A 55 1.28 -14.41 -0.26
C HIS A 55 -0.24 -14.51 -0.04
N PHE A 56 -1.00 -14.42 -1.12
CA PHE A 56 -2.45 -14.62 -1.14
C PHE A 56 -2.81 -15.67 -2.18
N CYS A 57 -3.93 -16.36 -1.95
CA CYS A 57 -4.55 -17.23 -2.96
C CYS A 57 -5.39 -16.41 -3.95
N ASP A 58 -5.84 -17.04 -5.02
CA ASP A 58 -6.72 -16.43 -6.04
C ASP A 58 -8.00 -15.83 -5.44
N CYS A 59 -8.54 -16.43 -4.38
CA CYS A 59 -9.77 -15.95 -3.72
C CYS A 59 -9.53 -14.72 -2.83
N CYS A 60 -8.37 -14.64 -2.17
CA CYS A 60 -8.06 -13.55 -1.23
C CYS A 60 -7.38 -12.36 -1.89
N ALA A 61 -6.77 -12.54 -3.07
CA ALA A 61 -6.28 -11.47 -3.92
C ALA A 61 -6.72 -11.65 -5.39
N PRO A 62 -8.04 -11.54 -5.66
CA PRO A 62 -8.56 -11.63 -7.02
C PRO A 62 -8.14 -10.40 -7.83
N LYS A 63 -8.20 -10.53 -9.15
CA LYS A 63 -8.05 -9.38 -10.05
C LYS A 63 -9.32 -8.53 -9.96
N ARG A 64 -9.18 -7.26 -9.59
CA ARG A 64 -10.30 -6.31 -9.47
C ARG A 64 -10.39 -5.46 -10.73
N GLN A 65 -11.58 -5.30 -11.30
CA GLN A 65 -11.76 -4.58 -12.56
C GLN A 65 -11.54 -3.06 -12.42
N TYR A 66 -11.95 -2.47 -11.30
CA TYR A 66 -11.79 -1.04 -10.99
C TYR A 66 -10.34 -0.63 -10.70
N PHE A 67 -9.42 -1.59 -10.58
CA PHE A 67 -7.98 -1.34 -10.44
C PHE A 67 -7.21 -1.89 -11.63
N ASP A 68 -7.66 -1.68 -12.87
CA ASP A 68 -6.94 -2.12 -14.08
C ASP A 68 -6.54 -3.61 -14.07
N LYS A 69 -7.39 -4.47 -13.49
CA LYS A 69 -7.14 -5.92 -13.32
C LYS A 69 -5.93 -6.24 -12.43
N LEU A 70 -5.52 -5.31 -11.57
CA LEU A 70 -4.51 -5.55 -10.54
C LEU A 70 -5.07 -6.48 -9.45
N ARG A 71 -4.15 -7.24 -8.84
CA ARG A 71 -4.46 -8.11 -7.70
C ARG A 71 -4.27 -7.35 -6.40
N ILE A 72 -5.33 -7.29 -5.63
CA ILE A 72 -5.39 -6.54 -4.37
C ILE A 72 -5.98 -7.47 -3.31
N CYS A 73 -5.38 -7.48 -2.13
CA CYS A 73 -5.91 -8.29 -1.03
C CYS A 73 -7.22 -7.69 -0.51
N GLN A 74 -8.06 -8.54 0.09
CA GLN A 74 -9.34 -8.13 0.67
C GLN A 74 -9.23 -6.97 1.67
N SER A 75 -8.13 -6.87 2.43
CA SER A 75 -7.92 -5.78 3.39
C SER A 75 -7.79 -4.42 2.68
N CYS A 76 -6.89 -4.31 1.70
CA CYS A 76 -6.72 -3.08 0.93
C CYS A 76 -7.95 -2.74 0.10
N ASP A 77 -8.66 -3.77 -0.36
CA ASP A 77 -9.92 -3.58 -1.07
C ASP A 77 -11.02 -2.97 -0.20
N LYS A 78 -11.14 -3.43 1.06
CA LYS A 78 -12.07 -2.86 2.02
C LYS A 78 -11.72 -1.41 2.36
N GLU A 79 -10.44 -1.11 2.55
CA GLU A 79 -9.96 0.26 2.80
C GLU A 79 -10.32 1.20 1.64
N TYR A 80 -10.18 0.73 0.39
CA TYR A 80 -10.54 1.52 -0.79
C TYR A 80 -12.05 1.83 -0.85
N ASN A 81 -12.92 0.82 -0.63
CA ASN A 81 -14.36 1.04 -0.67
C ASN A 81 -14.84 2.02 0.41
N ASN A 82 -14.26 1.95 1.62
CA ASN A 82 -14.60 2.91 2.67
C ASN A 82 -14.26 4.36 2.27
N TYR A 83 -13.15 4.55 1.55
CA TYR A 83 -12.74 5.88 1.08
C TYR A 83 -13.67 6.43 -0.02
N GLU A 84 -14.10 5.57 -0.94
CA GLU A 84 -15.10 5.94 -1.97
C GLU A 84 -16.44 6.33 -1.34
N ASP A 85 -16.90 5.61 -0.31
CA ASP A 85 -18.14 5.94 0.40
C ASP A 85 -18.05 7.31 1.09
N GLU A 86 -16.93 7.63 1.74
CA GLU A 86 -16.70 8.94 2.39
C GLU A 86 -16.69 10.10 1.38
N LEU A 87 -16.09 9.91 0.20
CA LEU A 87 -16.08 10.90 -0.87
C LEU A 87 -17.48 11.13 -1.47
N ASN A 88 -18.28 10.07 -1.60
CA ASN A 88 -19.62 10.15 -2.16
C ASN A 88 -20.68 10.69 -1.18
N THR A 89 -20.41 10.69 0.13
CA THR A 89 -21.32 11.24 1.15
C THR A 89 -21.12 12.74 1.40
N SER A 90 -20.11 13.35 0.76
CA SER A 90 -19.76 14.77 0.92
C SER A 90 -20.39 15.70 -0.14
N ILE A 91 -21.43 15.24 -0.85
CA ILE A 91 -22.16 16.00 -1.89
C ILE A 91 -23.56 16.38 -1.41
#